data_AF-A0A562LV14-F1
#
_entry.id   AF-A0A562LV14-F1
#
_cell.length_a   1.000
_cell.length_b   1.000
_cell.length_c   1.000
_cell.angle_alpha   90.00
_cell.angle_beta   90.00
_cell.angle_gamma   90.00
#
_symmetry.space_group_name_H-M   'P 1'
#
loop_
_entity.id
_entity.type
_entity.pdbx_description
1 polymer ?
#
loop_
_entity_poly.entity_id
_entity_poly.type
_entity_poly.pdbx_seq_one_letter_code
_entity_poly.pdbx_strand_id
1 'polypeptide(L)'
;MHKQNLRLSLVVALVAGLGLAACGGASSSQAATAGSAVVPKASEASASVAAPSAPATSTTGVSGSDDAASVAAGVAEAAPSRSSAAKDAVVAPLPLLVVTKSPTCGCCHLWVEHMQKAGFRVEVHDVADINLVKERVAVPYGKGSCHTAEVGGYFVEGHVPAEDVKRLLAEKPDAKGLAVPGMPAGSPGMELPDGRVQPYVVELVARDGSTSPFAQHGQ
;
A
#
# COMPACT_ATOMS: atom_id res chain seq x y z
N MET A 1 -28.02 16.91 -53.25
CA MET A 1 -27.59 15.54 -53.58
C MET A 1 -27.89 14.63 -52.39
N HIS A 2 -28.78 13.63 -52.58
CA HIS A 2 -28.74 12.23 -52.09
C HIS A 2 -28.33 11.97 -50.62
N LYS A 3 -29.06 11.25 -49.74
CA LYS A 3 -29.77 9.95 -49.84
C LYS A 3 -30.74 9.82 -48.63
N GLN A 4 -32.03 9.49 -48.77
CA GLN A 4 -32.68 8.16 -48.80
C GLN A 4 -32.41 7.18 -47.63
N ASN A 5 -33.41 7.05 -46.74
CA ASN A 5 -34.17 5.87 -46.26
C ASN A 5 -33.49 4.51 -45.96
N LEU A 6 -33.73 3.94 -44.76
CA LEU A 6 -34.17 2.52 -44.51
C LEU A 6 -34.43 2.32 -42.99
N ARG A 7 -35.67 2.27 -42.50
CA ARG A 7 -36.66 1.16 -42.35
C ARG A 7 -36.39 0.13 -41.23
N LEU A 8 -37.48 -0.05 -40.47
CA LEU A 8 -37.78 -0.85 -39.28
C LEU A 8 -38.22 -2.29 -39.64
N SER A 9 -37.89 -3.28 -38.79
CA SER A 9 -38.54 -4.62 -38.54
C SER A 9 -37.62 -5.41 -37.59
N LEU A 10 -37.93 -5.76 -36.33
CA LEU A 10 -38.88 -6.71 -35.71
C LEU A 10 -38.70 -8.21 -36.08
N VAL A 11 -38.85 -9.09 -35.06
CA VAL A 11 -38.97 -10.59 -34.98
C VAL A 11 -37.73 -11.23 -34.30
N VAL A 12 -37.70 -11.72 -33.03
CA VAL A 12 -38.40 -12.78 -32.24
C VAL A 12 -37.95 -14.24 -32.52
N ALA A 13 -37.74 -15.01 -31.43
CA ALA A 13 -37.55 -16.48 -31.23
C ALA A 13 -36.12 -16.86 -30.77
N LEU A 14 -35.82 -17.32 -29.54
CA LEU A 14 -36.33 -18.40 -28.66
C LEU A 14 -36.04 -19.82 -29.18
N VAL A 15 -35.00 -20.47 -28.64
CA VAL A 15 -34.88 -21.94 -28.57
C VAL A 15 -34.22 -22.34 -27.25
N ALA A 16 -34.94 -23.17 -26.50
CA ALA A 16 -34.52 -23.87 -25.30
C ALA A 16 -33.88 -25.24 -25.64
N GLY A 17 -33.05 -25.77 -24.74
CA GLY A 17 -32.57 -27.15 -24.74
C GLY A 17 -31.77 -27.38 -23.46
N LEU A 18 -32.37 -27.81 -22.34
CA LEU A 18 -32.71 -29.19 -21.95
C LEU A 18 -31.51 -30.15 -21.99
N GLY A 19 -30.99 -30.48 -20.80
CA GLY A 19 -29.95 -31.49 -20.59
C GLY A 19 -29.89 -31.89 -19.12
N LEU A 20 -30.91 -32.64 -18.68
CA LEU A 20 -31.04 -33.24 -17.35
C LEU A 20 -30.58 -34.71 -17.44
N ALA A 21 -29.56 -35.10 -16.67
CA ALA A 21 -29.22 -36.48 -16.32
C ALA A 21 -28.12 -36.45 -15.25
N ALA A 22 -28.01 -37.35 -14.28
CA ALA A 22 -28.91 -38.24 -13.58
C ALA A 22 -28.17 -38.64 -12.29
N CYS A 23 -28.96 -39.02 -11.30
CA CYS A 23 -28.57 -39.50 -9.98
C CYS A 23 -27.86 -40.88 -10.01
N GLY A 24 -26.97 -41.11 -9.03
CA GLY A 24 -26.53 -42.44 -8.56
C GLY A 24 -25.02 -42.49 -8.31
N GLY A 25 -24.48 -42.89 -7.15
CA GLY A 25 -25.02 -43.44 -5.91
C GLY A 25 -23.84 -43.98 -5.08
N ALA A 26 -24.03 -44.04 -3.76
CA ALA A 26 -23.36 -44.87 -2.76
C ALA A 26 -21.80 -44.86 -2.71
N SER A 27 -21.22 -44.27 -1.67
CA SER A 27 -20.98 -44.88 -0.35
C SER A 27 -19.90 -45.97 -0.35
N SER A 28 -18.75 -45.65 0.23
CA SER A 28 -17.90 -46.60 0.94
C SER A 28 -17.16 -45.84 2.04
N SER A 29 -17.64 -46.05 3.27
CA SER A 29 -16.91 -45.79 4.51
C SER A 29 -15.52 -46.40 4.47
N GLN A 30 -14.55 -45.71 5.05
CA GLN A 30 -13.67 -46.33 6.06
C GLN A 30 -13.04 -45.24 6.93
N ALA A 31 -13.16 -45.48 8.23
CA ALA A 31 -12.69 -44.64 9.33
C ALA A 31 -11.31 -45.09 9.80
N ALA A 32 -10.75 -44.26 10.69
CA ALA A 32 -9.60 -44.51 11.57
C ALA A 32 -8.23 -44.32 10.89
N THR A 33 -7.22 -43.69 11.49
CA THR A 33 -6.87 -43.56 12.91
C THR A 33 -6.06 -42.27 13.15
N ALA A 34 -6.21 -41.71 14.34
CA ALA A 34 -5.32 -40.70 14.90
C ALA A 34 -3.85 -41.16 14.93
N GLY A 35 -2.94 -40.24 14.58
CA GLY A 35 -1.50 -40.37 14.76
C GLY A 35 -0.96 -39.05 15.32
N SER A 36 -0.63 -39.06 16.61
CA SER A 36 -0.12 -37.95 17.39
C SER A 36 1.41 -37.90 17.35
N ALA A 37 1.96 -36.69 17.31
CA ALA A 37 3.34 -36.28 17.67
C ALA A 37 4.46 -36.90 16.81
N VAL A 38 5.53 -36.19 16.42
CA VAL A 38 6.53 -35.59 17.32
C VAL A 38 7.26 -34.44 16.60
N VAL A 39 7.38 -33.33 17.31
CA VAL A 39 8.22 -32.16 17.01
C VAL A 39 9.64 -32.42 17.54
N PRO A 40 10.72 -32.26 16.75
CA PRO A 40 12.05 -32.09 17.33
C PRO A 40 12.31 -30.61 17.68
N LYS A 41 12.41 -30.41 18.99
CA LYS A 41 12.96 -29.32 19.78
C LYS A 41 14.16 -28.60 19.15
N ALA A 42 14.04 -27.29 18.93
CA ALA A 42 15.18 -26.38 18.75
C ALA A 42 15.84 -26.16 20.12
N SER A 43 17.14 -26.42 20.21
CA SER A 43 17.96 -26.13 21.38
C SER A 43 18.48 -24.69 21.31
N GLU A 44 18.38 -24.04 22.46
CA GLU A 44 18.81 -22.70 22.78
C GLU A 44 20.33 -22.53 22.63
N ALA A 45 20.76 -21.35 22.17
CA ALA A 45 22.10 -20.84 22.37
C ALA A 45 22.00 -19.34 22.70
N SER A 46 21.97 -19.07 24.00
CA SER A 46 22.18 -17.75 24.60
C SER A 46 23.64 -17.30 24.41
N ALA A 47 23.83 -16.08 23.92
CA ALA A 47 25.05 -15.29 24.10
C ALA A 47 24.62 -13.83 24.22
N SER A 48 24.39 -13.37 25.46
CA SER A 48 25.37 -12.64 26.28
C SER A 48 25.61 -11.22 25.79
N VAL A 49 24.94 -10.33 26.49
CA VAL A 49 24.98 -8.87 26.42
C VAL A 49 26.39 -8.37 26.74
N ALA A 50 26.95 -7.52 25.88
CA ALA A 50 28.15 -6.75 26.17
C ALA A 50 27.81 -5.26 26.04
N ALA A 51 27.73 -4.58 27.18
CA ALA A 51 27.68 -3.12 27.28
C ALA A 51 29.11 -2.56 27.36
N PRO A 52 29.41 -1.43 26.71
CA PRO A 52 30.50 -0.58 27.15
C PRO A 52 29.96 0.64 27.92
N SER A 53 30.44 0.74 29.16
CA SER A 53 30.35 1.90 30.04
C SER A 53 31.08 3.11 29.43
N ALA A 54 30.43 4.28 29.44
CA ALA A 54 31.09 5.56 29.20
C ALA A 54 31.24 6.32 30.54
N PRO A 55 32.40 6.92 30.84
CA PRO A 55 32.56 7.75 32.03
C PRO A 55 32.23 9.23 31.79
N ALA A 56 31.48 9.74 32.76
CA ALA A 56 31.42 11.04 33.42
C ALA A 56 32.16 12.31 32.90
N THR A 57 31.50 13.43 33.26
CA THR A 57 32.00 14.72 33.80
C THR A 57 31.86 16.00 32.94
N SER A 58 30.98 16.86 33.49
CA SER A 58 30.97 18.31 33.62
C SER A 58 32.11 19.14 33.00
N THR A 59 31.77 20.28 32.38
CA THR A 59 32.18 21.60 32.90
C THR A 59 31.29 22.72 32.34
N THR A 60 30.99 23.63 33.26
CA THR A 60 30.41 24.97 33.11
C THR A 60 31.32 25.92 32.33
N GLY A 61 30.73 26.82 31.55
CA GLY A 61 31.42 27.99 30.99
C GLY A 61 30.43 29.14 30.76
N VAL A 62 30.53 30.17 31.61
CA VAL A 62 29.78 31.43 31.59
C VAL A 62 30.69 32.55 31.09
N SER A 63 30.05 33.64 30.64
CA SER A 63 30.51 35.03 30.50
C SER A 63 30.92 35.51 29.11
N GLY A 64 30.31 36.65 28.76
CA GLY A 64 30.69 37.50 27.65
C GLY A 64 29.57 38.45 27.22
N SER A 65 29.21 39.39 28.08
CA SER A 65 28.60 40.69 27.73
C SER A 65 29.62 41.51 26.91
N ASP A 66 29.36 42.58 26.16
CA ASP A 66 28.36 43.64 26.13
C ASP A 66 28.31 44.23 24.69
N ASP A 67 27.47 45.25 24.52
CA ASP A 67 27.61 46.39 23.59
C ASP A 67 26.59 46.55 22.44
N ALA A 68 25.63 47.41 22.79
CA ALA A 68 25.40 48.71 22.16
C ALA A 68 24.69 48.79 20.80
N ALA A 69 23.53 49.45 20.90
CA ALA A 69 22.72 50.01 19.84
C ALA A 69 23.50 50.90 18.85
N SER A 70 23.07 50.88 17.58
CA SER A 70 22.98 52.11 16.80
C SER A 70 21.93 52.00 15.70
N VAL A 71 21.12 53.05 15.66
CA VAL A 71 20.09 53.35 14.67
C VAL A 71 20.74 53.86 13.37
N ALA A 72 20.28 53.35 12.23
CA ALA A 72 20.47 54.02 10.94
C ALA A 72 19.26 53.75 10.05
N ALA A 73 18.48 54.81 9.83
CA ALA A 73 17.43 54.88 8.84
C ALA A 73 18.05 54.86 7.43
N GLY A 74 17.69 53.86 6.63
CA GLY A 74 17.96 53.78 5.21
C GLY A 74 16.65 53.68 4.44
N VAL A 75 16.34 54.72 3.66
CA VAL A 75 15.22 54.74 2.70
C VAL A 75 15.51 53.74 1.59
N ALA A 76 14.80 52.61 1.59
CA ALA A 76 14.81 51.64 0.51
C ALA A 76 13.72 51.99 -0.51
N GLU A 77 14.17 52.34 -1.71
CA GLU A 77 13.37 52.56 -2.90
C GLU A 77 12.59 51.29 -3.27
N ALA A 78 11.28 51.44 -3.42
CA ALA A 78 10.34 50.35 -3.66
C ALA A 78 10.57 49.72 -5.05
N ALA A 79 11.14 48.52 -5.08
CA ALA A 79 11.14 47.68 -6.27
C ALA A 79 9.71 47.15 -6.57
N PRO A 80 9.28 47.15 -7.84
CA PRO A 80 7.95 46.68 -8.21
C PRO A 80 7.83 45.17 -7.94
N SER A 81 6.86 44.82 -7.11
CA SER A 81 6.44 43.47 -6.80
C SER A 81 6.05 42.74 -8.08
N ARG A 82 6.89 41.81 -8.54
CA ARG A 82 6.53 40.89 -9.63
C ARG A 82 5.53 39.89 -9.06
N SER A 83 4.25 40.17 -9.31
CA SER A 83 3.18 39.21 -9.13
C SER A 83 3.48 37.99 -10.01
N SER A 84 4.04 36.95 -9.40
CA SER A 84 4.12 35.63 -10.03
C SER A 84 2.69 35.10 -10.04
N ALA A 85 2.02 35.25 -11.19
CA ALA A 85 0.77 34.57 -11.46
C ALA A 85 1.05 33.07 -11.34
N ALA A 86 0.69 32.49 -10.18
CA ALA A 86 0.64 31.05 -9.99
C ALA A 86 -0.33 30.52 -11.04
N LYS A 87 0.20 29.79 -12.02
CA LYS A 87 -0.62 28.96 -12.89
C LYS A 87 -1.30 27.95 -11.98
N ASP A 88 -2.61 28.05 -11.84
CA ASP A 88 -3.42 26.99 -11.22
C ASP A 88 -3.12 25.69 -11.96
N ALA A 89 -2.26 24.87 -11.37
CA ALA A 89 -1.95 23.56 -11.88
C ALA A 89 -3.20 22.71 -11.71
N VAL A 90 -3.87 22.41 -12.81
CA VAL A 90 -4.97 21.45 -12.82
C VAL A 90 -4.39 20.10 -12.43
N VAL A 91 -4.61 19.68 -11.18
CA VAL A 91 -4.22 18.36 -10.70
C VAL A 91 -5.07 17.35 -11.47
N ALA A 92 -4.41 16.60 -12.36
CA ALA A 92 -5.06 15.51 -13.07
C ALA A 92 -5.66 14.53 -12.04
N PRO A 93 -6.89 14.03 -12.26
CA PRO A 93 -7.53 13.15 -11.30
C PRO A 93 -6.70 11.86 -11.13
N LEU A 94 -6.58 11.40 -9.88
CA LEU A 94 -5.90 10.14 -9.58
C LEU A 94 -6.63 8.98 -10.28
N PRO A 95 -5.90 7.98 -10.82
CA PRO A 95 -6.51 6.78 -11.38
C PRO A 95 -7.31 6.00 -10.33
N LEU A 96 -8.28 5.21 -10.80
CA LEU A 96 -9.05 4.31 -9.94
C LEU A 96 -8.11 3.30 -9.26
N LEU A 97 -8.28 3.14 -7.95
CA LEU A 97 -7.60 2.14 -7.14
C LEU A 97 -8.57 0.98 -6.89
N VAL A 98 -8.27 -0.20 -7.42
CA VAL A 98 -9.07 -1.41 -7.18
C VAL A 98 -8.40 -2.22 -6.09
N VAL A 99 -9.09 -2.51 -5.00
CA VAL A 99 -8.53 -3.20 -3.82
C VAL A 99 -9.23 -4.54 -3.66
N THR A 100 -8.46 -5.62 -3.74
CA THR A 100 -8.94 -6.96 -3.43
C THR A 100 -8.54 -7.32 -2.01
N LYS A 101 -9.50 -7.75 -1.18
CA LYS A 101 -9.24 -8.11 0.23
C LYS A 101 -10.20 -9.21 0.71
N SER A 102 -9.93 -9.75 1.90
CA SER A 102 -10.94 -10.54 2.63
C SER A 102 -12.04 -9.62 3.19
N PRO A 103 -13.32 -10.05 3.17
CA PRO A 103 -14.43 -9.26 3.72
C PRO A 103 -14.29 -8.97 5.21
N THR A 104 -13.59 -9.83 5.96
CA THR A 104 -13.47 -9.73 7.43
C THR A 104 -12.17 -9.06 7.90
N CYS A 105 -11.31 -8.61 6.99
CA CYS A 105 -10.04 -7.96 7.35
C CYS A 105 -10.26 -6.49 7.77
N GLY A 106 -10.24 -6.23 9.08
CA GLY A 106 -10.46 -4.90 9.66
C GLY A 106 -9.39 -3.86 9.26
N CYS A 107 -8.10 -4.22 9.33
CA CYS A 107 -7.02 -3.29 8.96
C CYS A 107 -7.04 -2.93 7.46
N CYS A 108 -7.44 -3.87 6.60
CA CYS A 108 -7.62 -3.63 5.17
C CYS A 108 -8.71 -2.57 4.91
N HIS A 109 -9.77 -2.54 5.72
CA HIS A 109 -10.81 -1.52 5.64
C HIS A 109 -10.27 -0.14 6.02
N LEU A 110 -9.50 -0.05 7.11
CA LEU A 110 -8.87 1.21 7.53
C LEU A 110 -7.88 1.74 6.50
N TRP A 111 -7.12 0.84 5.85
CA TRP A 111 -6.25 1.24 4.75
C TRP A 111 -7.03 1.78 3.54
N VAL A 112 -8.17 1.16 3.19
CA VAL A 112 -9.07 1.71 2.15
C VAL A 112 -9.54 3.12 2.51
N GLU A 113 -9.94 3.36 3.76
CA GLU A 113 -10.31 4.71 4.20
C GLU A 113 -9.16 5.70 4.09
N HIS A 114 -7.93 5.29 4.43
CA HIS A 114 -6.73 6.10 4.27
C HIS A 114 -6.54 6.53 2.81
N MET A 115 -6.67 5.59 1.87
CA MET A 115 -6.56 5.87 0.44
C MET A 115 -7.66 6.82 -0.05
N GLN A 116 -8.89 6.64 0.42
CA GLN A 116 -10.00 7.54 0.11
C GLN A 116 -9.77 8.95 0.64
N LYS A 117 -9.32 9.09 1.90
CA LYS A 117 -8.97 10.38 2.52
C LYS A 117 -7.81 11.06 1.77
N ALA A 118 -6.90 10.28 1.20
CA ALA A 118 -5.83 10.78 0.34
C ALA A 118 -6.29 11.20 -1.07
N GLY A 119 -7.57 11.03 -1.42
CA GLY A 119 -8.16 11.49 -2.67
C GLY A 119 -8.25 10.43 -3.77
N PHE A 120 -7.93 9.16 -3.48
CA PHE A 120 -8.17 8.08 -4.43
C PHE A 120 -9.66 7.73 -4.50
N ARG A 121 -10.15 7.50 -5.71
CA ARG A 121 -11.39 6.74 -5.88
C ARG A 121 -11.06 5.26 -5.70
N VAL A 122 -11.74 4.60 -4.77
CA VAL A 122 -11.44 3.21 -4.41
C VAL A 122 -12.64 2.31 -4.70
N GLU A 123 -12.39 1.23 -5.42
CA GLU A 123 -13.32 0.12 -5.63
C GLU A 123 -12.83 -1.09 -4.84
N VAL A 124 -13.71 -1.76 -4.09
CA VAL A 124 -13.34 -2.87 -3.19
C VAL A 124 -13.95 -4.17 -3.69
N HIS A 125 -13.12 -5.19 -3.87
CA HIS A 125 -13.52 -6.55 -4.24
C HIS A 125 -13.23 -7.49 -3.07
N ASP A 126 -14.30 -7.97 -2.43
CA ASP A 126 -14.19 -8.95 -1.36
C ASP A 126 -14.11 -10.36 -1.93
N VAL A 127 -13.07 -11.10 -1.55
CA VAL A 127 -12.82 -12.47 -2.01
C VAL A 127 -12.56 -13.41 -0.83
N ALA A 128 -12.88 -14.69 -1.01
CA ALA A 128 -12.56 -15.72 -0.03
C ALA A 128 -11.07 -16.09 -0.05
N ASP A 129 -10.45 -16.12 -1.23
CA ASP A 129 -9.04 -16.45 -1.41
C ASP A 129 -8.28 -15.29 -2.07
N ILE A 130 -7.47 -14.60 -1.26
CA ILE A 130 -6.65 -13.47 -1.69
C ILE A 130 -5.42 -13.93 -2.48
N ASN A 131 -5.02 -15.20 -2.41
CA ASN A 131 -3.81 -15.65 -3.09
C ASN A 131 -3.96 -15.62 -4.61
N LEU A 132 -5.18 -15.82 -5.11
CA LEU A 132 -5.48 -15.78 -6.55
C LEU A 132 -5.13 -14.42 -7.18
N VAL A 133 -5.37 -13.30 -6.50
CA VAL A 133 -4.98 -11.98 -7.01
C VAL A 133 -3.47 -11.76 -6.91
N LYS A 134 -2.83 -12.23 -5.83
CA LYS A 134 -1.37 -12.10 -5.63
C LYS A 134 -0.60 -12.84 -6.72
N GLU A 135 -1.03 -14.06 -7.05
CA GLU A 135 -0.47 -14.85 -8.14
C GLU A 135 -0.71 -14.18 -9.50
N ARG A 136 -1.92 -13.68 -9.76
CA ARG A 136 -2.27 -12.99 -11.01
C ARG A 136 -1.37 -11.77 -11.27
N VAL A 137 -1.11 -10.96 -10.26
CA VAL A 137 -0.24 -9.77 -10.38
C VAL A 137 1.24 -10.09 -10.13
N ALA A 138 1.56 -11.37 -9.89
CA ALA A 138 2.90 -11.88 -9.64
C ALA A 138 3.63 -11.17 -8.48
N VAL A 139 2.96 -11.04 -7.34
CA VAL A 139 3.60 -10.65 -6.07
C VAL A 139 4.69 -11.68 -5.74
N PRO A 140 5.95 -11.26 -5.50
CA PRO A 140 7.03 -12.20 -5.20
C PRO A 140 6.76 -12.98 -3.91
N TYR A 141 7.27 -14.21 -3.86
CA TYR A 141 7.17 -15.04 -2.66
C TYR A 141 7.78 -14.33 -1.44
N GLY A 142 7.11 -14.42 -0.30
CA GLY A 142 7.51 -13.75 0.93
C GLY A 142 7.25 -12.24 0.95
N LYS A 143 6.70 -11.65 -0.12
CA LYS A 143 6.32 -10.23 -0.17
C LYS A 143 4.82 -9.98 0.02
N GLY A 144 4.08 -11.05 0.31
CA GLY A 144 2.64 -10.99 0.53
C GLY A 144 2.23 -10.25 1.82
N SER A 145 1.00 -9.73 1.79
CA SER A 145 0.30 -9.06 2.89
C SER A 145 -1.20 -9.41 2.86
N CYS A 146 -2.02 -8.72 3.65
CA CYS A 146 -3.44 -8.98 3.87
C CYS A 146 -4.35 -8.58 2.70
N HIS A 147 -3.93 -7.66 1.83
CA HIS A 147 -4.68 -7.21 0.66
C HIS A 147 -3.75 -6.87 -0.51
N THR A 148 -4.31 -6.78 -1.71
CA THR A 148 -3.60 -6.41 -2.93
C THR A 148 -4.47 -5.43 -3.70
N ALA A 149 -3.89 -4.30 -4.08
CA ALA A 149 -4.55 -3.30 -4.90
C ALA A 149 -3.88 -3.14 -6.25
N GLU A 150 -4.63 -2.63 -7.24
CA GLU A 150 -4.14 -2.31 -8.58
C GLU A 150 -4.50 -0.87 -8.92
N VAL A 151 -3.53 -0.11 -9.43
CA VAL A 151 -3.70 1.30 -9.80
C VAL A 151 -2.68 1.72 -10.84
N GLY A 152 -3.13 2.38 -11.90
CA GLY A 152 -2.24 2.97 -12.91
C GLY A 152 -1.27 1.99 -13.57
N GLY A 153 -1.61 0.70 -13.64
CA GLY A 153 -0.76 -0.36 -14.20
C GLY A 153 0.23 -0.99 -13.21
N TYR A 154 0.15 -0.62 -11.94
CA TYR A 154 0.95 -1.17 -10.84
C TYR A 154 0.08 -1.97 -9.88
N PHE A 155 0.65 -2.98 -9.23
CA PHE A 155 0.10 -3.49 -7.98
C PHE A 155 0.61 -2.71 -6.77
N VAL A 156 -0.16 -2.71 -5.69
CA VAL A 156 0.19 -2.19 -4.37
C VAL A 156 -0.16 -3.28 -3.36
N GLU A 157 0.86 -3.86 -2.75
CA GLU A 157 0.74 -5.01 -1.86
C GLU A 157 0.89 -4.56 -0.40
N GLY A 158 -0.16 -4.77 0.40
CA GLY A 158 -0.16 -4.45 1.83
C GLY A 158 -0.29 -2.96 2.15
N HIS A 159 0.07 -2.62 3.38
CA HIS A 159 -0.16 -1.31 4.00
C HIS A 159 0.80 -0.22 3.51
N VAL A 160 0.87 -0.01 2.19
CA VAL A 160 1.69 1.02 1.55
C VAL A 160 1.07 2.40 1.78
N PRO A 161 1.83 3.43 2.18
CA PRO A 161 1.30 4.77 2.35
C PRO A 161 0.85 5.44 1.05
N ALA A 162 -0.24 6.22 1.13
CA ALA A 162 -0.85 6.86 -0.03
C ALA A 162 0.11 7.83 -0.74
N GLU A 163 1.01 8.49 -0.01
CA GLU A 163 2.06 9.34 -0.55
C GLU A 163 3.07 8.58 -1.41
N ASP A 164 3.43 7.35 -1.03
CA ASP A 164 4.32 6.50 -1.82
C ASP A 164 3.62 5.99 -3.07
N VAL A 165 2.33 5.63 -2.97
CA VAL A 165 1.51 5.27 -4.16
C VAL A 165 1.39 6.45 -5.11
N LYS A 166 1.21 7.68 -4.61
CA LYS A 166 1.20 8.90 -5.44
C LYS A 166 2.56 9.13 -6.10
N ARG A 167 3.66 8.93 -5.36
CA ARG A 167 5.02 9.05 -5.93
C ARG A 167 5.24 8.04 -7.05
N LEU A 168 4.84 6.77 -6.85
CA LEU A 168 4.89 5.73 -7.88
C LEU A 168 4.17 6.16 -9.16
N LEU A 169 2.95 6.70 -9.03
CA LEU A 169 2.14 7.12 -10.17
C LEU A 169 2.67 8.38 -10.87
N ALA A 170 3.40 9.22 -10.15
CA ALA A 170 4.04 10.41 -10.69
C ALA A 170 5.34 10.05 -11.44
N GLU A 171 6.21 9.25 -10.83
CA GLU A 171 7.52 8.87 -11.36
C GLU A 171 7.43 7.80 -12.46
N LYS A 172 6.41 6.93 -12.37
CA LYS A 172 6.16 5.82 -13.30
C LYS A 172 7.41 4.98 -13.61
N PRO A 173 8.11 4.45 -12.59
CA PRO A 173 9.26 3.60 -12.84
C PRO A 173 8.86 2.32 -13.59
N ASP A 174 9.81 1.70 -14.29
CA ASP A 174 9.58 0.39 -14.90
C ASP A 174 9.59 -0.72 -13.83
N ALA A 175 8.44 -0.93 -13.22
CA ALA A 175 8.24 -1.83 -12.09
C ALA A 175 6.85 -2.48 -12.17
N LYS A 176 6.66 -3.59 -11.45
CA LYS A 176 5.34 -4.19 -11.27
C LYS A 176 4.51 -3.47 -10.21
N GLY A 177 5.14 -2.95 -9.16
CA GLY A 177 4.40 -2.38 -8.05
C GLY A 177 5.23 -2.06 -6.82
N LEU A 178 4.52 -1.74 -5.74
CA LEU A 178 5.06 -1.55 -4.40
C LEU A 178 4.58 -2.67 -3.47
N ALA A 179 5.41 -3.02 -2.48
CA ALA A 179 5.04 -3.96 -1.43
C ALA A 179 5.47 -3.48 -0.05
N VAL A 180 4.59 -3.63 0.93
CA VAL A 180 4.92 -3.68 2.36
C VAL A 180 4.59 -5.10 2.83
N PRO A 181 5.61 -5.99 2.93
CA PRO A 181 5.39 -7.36 3.36
C PRO A 181 4.86 -7.45 4.79
N GLY A 182 3.99 -8.44 5.04
CA GLY A 182 3.39 -8.65 6.36
C GLY A 182 2.42 -7.53 6.75
N MET A 183 2.39 -7.15 8.02
CA MET A 183 1.51 -6.09 8.55
C MET A 183 2.22 -5.29 9.65
N PRO A 184 3.18 -4.41 9.31
CA PRO A 184 3.93 -3.65 10.30
C PRO A 184 3.02 -2.74 11.13
N ALA A 185 3.19 -2.76 12.45
CA ALA A 185 2.41 -1.88 13.34
C ALA A 185 2.74 -0.41 13.06
N GLY A 186 1.73 0.46 13.04
CA GLY A 186 1.88 1.87 12.72
C GLY A 186 1.91 2.21 11.23
N SER A 187 1.90 1.21 10.33
CA SER A 187 1.60 1.47 8.90
C SER A 187 0.12 1.89 8.72
N PRO A 188 -0.28 2.52 7.61
CA PRO A 188 -1.63 3.04 7.45
C PRO A 188 -2.70 1.94 7.55
N GLY A 189 -3.69 2.11 8.42
CA GLY A 189 -4.67 1.08 8.77
C GLY A 189 -4.20 0.04 9.80
N MET A 190 -2.96 0.14 10.27
CA MET A 190 -2.35 -0.64 11.35
C MET A 190 -1.88 0.25 12.52
N GLU A 191 -2.43 1.46 12.65
CA GLU A 191 -2.06 2.42 13.69
C GLU A 191 -2.34 1.88 15.08
N LEU A 192 -1.43 2.17 16.02
CA LEU A 192 -1.60 1.83 17.43
C LEU A 192 -2.12 3.04 18.21
N PRO A 193 -3.00 2.86 19.22
CA PRO A 193 -3.50 3.96 20.05
C PRO A 193 -2.41 4.74 20.81
N ASP A 194 -1.27 4.09 21.09
CA ASP A 194 -0.11 4.69 21.76
C ASP A 194 0.82 5.45 20.78
N GLY A 195 0.49 5.48 19.49
CA GLY A 195 1.25 6.16 18.45
C GLY A 195 2.56 5.48 18.04
N ARG A 196 2.84 4.27 18.56
CA ARG A 196 4.08 3.55 18.21
C ARG A 196 4.04 3.07 16.76
N VAL A 197 5.18 3.18 16.09
CA VAL A 197 5.38 2.70 14.73
C VAL A 197 6.55 1.73 14.71
N GLN A 198 6.32 0.53 14.17
CA GLN A 198 7.38 -0.41 13.84
C GLN A 198 8.10 0.10 12.59
N PRO A 199 9.44 0.19 12.55
CA PRO A 199 10.15 0.57 11.33
C PRO A 199 9.85 -0.41 10.18
N TYR A 200 9.56 0.11 8.99
CA TYR A 200 9.32 -0.70 7.81
C TYR A 200 9.82 -0.03 6.54
N VAL A 201 9.99 -0.86 5.51
CA VAL A 201 10.41 -0.43 4.16
C VAL A 201 9.26 -0.72 3.20
N VAL A 202 8.94 0.29 2.39
CA VAL A 202 8.15 0.08 1.17
C VAL A 202 9.14 -0.33 0.10
N GLU A 203 8.92 -1.50 -0.51
CA GLU A 203 9.79 -2.06 -1.53
C GLU A 203 9.22 -1.80 -2.93
N LEU A 204 10.08 -1.37 -3.86
CA LEU A 204 9.77 -1.38 -5.29
C LEU A 204 10.02 -2.79 -5.82
N VAL A 205 9.03 -3.35 -6.52
CA VAL A 205 9.13 -4.66 -7.14
C VAL A 205 9.35 -4.51 -8.64
N ALA A 206 10.54 -4.90 -9.10
CA ALA A 206 10.92 -4.84 -10.50
C ALA A 206 10.17 -5.87 -11.37
N ARG A 207 10.30 -5.77 -12.70
CA ARG A 207 9.63 -6.67 -13.66
C ARG A 207 10.05 -8.14 -13.51
N ASP A 208 11.28 -8.38 -13.10
CA ASP A 208 11.81 -9.73 -12.82
C ASP A 208 11.41 -10.27 -11.43
N GLY A 209 10.75 -9.47 -10.60
CA GLY A 209 10.36 -9.82 -9.23
C GLY A 209 11.43 -9.55 -8.17
N SER A 210 12.60 -9.03 -8.55
CA SER A 210 13.56 -8.50 -7.58
C SER A 210 13.01 -7.25 -6.87
N THR A 211 13.51 -6.99 -5.67
CA THR A 211 13.02 -5.90 -4.82
C THR A 211 14.13 -4.94 -4.42
N SER A 212 13.84 -3.64 -4.39
CA SER A 212 14.72 -2.60 -3.86
C SER A 212 13.95 -1.66 -2.90
N PRO A 213 14.62 -0.98 -1.95
CA PRO A 213 13.95 -0.01 -1.10
C PRO A 213 13.40 1.16 -1.92
N PHE A 214 12.14 1.53 -1.69
CA PHE A 214 11.47 2.69 -2.28
C PHE A 214 11.31 3.82 -1.26
N ALA A 215 10.88 3.49 -0.04
CA ALA A 215 10.80 4.41 1.10
C ALA A 215 11.03 3.68 2.42
N GLN A 216 11.44 4.42 3.45
CA GLN A 216 11.54 3.94 4.82
C GLN A 216 10.62 4.76 5.71
N HIS A 217 9.97 4.09 6.66
CA HIS A 217 8.98 4.67 7.57
C HIS A 217 9.21 4.17 9.00
N GLY A 218 8.70 4.92 9.98
CA GLY A 218 8.82 4.57 11.41
C GLY A 218 10.21 4.81 12.01
N GLN A 219 10.92 5.82 11.50
CA GLN A 219 12.20 6.31 12.03
C GLN A 219 11.96 7.40 13.08
#